data_AF-A0A1H3WRN2-F1
#
_entry.id   AF-A0A1H3WRN2-F1
#
_cell.length_a   1.000
_cell.length_b   1.000
_cell.length_c   1.000
_cell.angle_alpha   90.00
_cell.angle_beta   90.00
_cell.angle_gamma   90.00
#
_symmetry.space_group_name_H-M   'P 1'
#
loop_
_entity.id
_entity.type
_entity.pdbx_description
1 polymer ?
#
loop_
_entity_poly.entity_id
_entity_poly.type
_entity_poly.pdbx_seq_one_letter_code
_entity_poly.pdbx_strand_id
1 'polypeptide(L)'
;MKNWKAMAGGLVLAGALAVPGMTMAAGGEHDPHHFRGPMIERMAEELDLTEGQKAQLKANREANREAHKARREEMRALHEQLREAIDSGADQATLDRLGAELGKLQVAKMQEMHRQHQQLESILTDEQKAKLEQLKSERKERWKEHRQKRAERRQQQQ
;
A
#
# COMPACT_ATOMS: atom_id res chain seq x y z
N MET A 1 31.01 0.31 -27.74
CA MET A 1 31.04 1.78 -27.86
C MET A 1 29.81 2.24 -28.62
N LYS A 2 28.79 2.76 -27.94
CA LYS A 2 27.76 3.60 -28.54
C LYS A 2 27.17 4.47 -27.43
N ASN A 3 27.09 5.75 -27.72
CA ASN A 3 27.21 6.85 -26.77
C ASN A 3 25.82 7.47 -26.64
N TRP A 4 25.25 7.58 -25.44
CA TRP A 4 23.92 8.19 -25.24
C TRP A 4 23.86 9.19 -24.08
N LYS A 5 25.00 9.80 -23.74
CA LYS A 5 24.99 10.99 -22.88
C LYS A 5 24.52 12.20 -23.70
N ALA A 6 23.29 12.61 -23.49
CA ALA A 6 22.84 13.98 -23.27
C ALA A 6 21.35 14.07 -23.65
N MET A 7 20.54 14.64 -22.76
CA MET A 7 19.69 15.81 -23.05
C MET A 7 19.04 16.21 -21.72
N ALA A 8 19.70 17.15 -21.04
CA ALA A 8 19.07 18.06 -20.09
C ALA A 8 18.66 19.32 -20.87
N GLY A 9 17.51 19.91 -20.55
CA GLY A 9 17.12 21.24 -21.05
C GLY A 9 15.62 21.37 -21.23
N GLY A 10 14.99 22.20 -20.39
CA GLY A 10 13.54 22.31 -20.28
C GLY A 10 12.87 23.47 -21.04
N LEU A 11 11.58 23.62 -20.70
CA LEU A 11 10.75 24.85 -20.64
C LEU A 11 10.20 25.44 -21.95
N VAL A 12 8.86 25.37 -22.15
CA VAL A 12 7.86 26.48 -22.05
C VAL A 12 6.54 26.14 -22.77
N LEU A 13 5.44 26.60 -22.15
CA LEU A 13 4.01 26.56 -22.48
C LEU A 13 3.55 27.18 -23.83
N ALA A 14 2.42 26.65 -24.34
CA ALA A 14 1.19 27.28 -24.89
C ALA A 14 0.59 26.32 -25.94
N GLY A 15 -0.69 25.94 -26.05
CA GLY A 15 -1.96 26.48 -25.58
C GLY A 15 -2.92 26.54 -26.78
N ALA A 16 -3.89 25.62 -26.91
CA ALA A 16 -5.18 25.82 -27.62
C ALA A 16 -6.07 24.56 -27.61
N LEU A 17 -7.36 24.79 -27.41
CA LEU A 17 -8.49 23.87 -27.28
C LEU A 17 -8.94 23.23 -28.61
N ALA A 18 -9.41 21.98 -28.58
CA ALA A 18 -10.59 21.52 -29.34
C ALA A 18 -11.08 20.14 -28.83
N VAL A 19 -12.35 20.08 -28.41
CA VAL A 19 -13.10 18.84 -28.11
C VAL A 19 -13.94 18.49 -29.34
N PRO A 20 -13.91 17.23 -29.80
CA PRO A 20 -15.12 16.41 -29.91
C PRO A 20 -14.84 15.02 -29.29
N GLY A 21 -15.65 14.44 -28.42
CA GLY A 21 -17.04 14.05 -28.67
C GLY A 21 -17.10 12.57 -29.10
N MET A 22 -17.48 11.68 -28.17
CA MET A 22 -17.78 10.23 -28.32
C MET A 22 -16.56 9.30 -28.52
N THR A 23 -16.43 8.15 -27.84
CA THR A 23 -17.44 7.14 -27.49
C THR A 23 -17.16 6.52 -26.11
N MET A 24 -18.22 6.34 -25.31
CA MET A 24 -18.16 5.45 -24.14
C MET A 24 -18.19 4.01 -24.66
N ALA A 25 -17.02 3.36 -24.71
CA ALA A 25 -16.94 1.92 -24.82
C ALA A 25 -17.10 1.33 -23.42
N ALA A 26 -18.25 0.70 -23.19
CA ALA A 26 -18.52 -0.13 -22.05
C ALA A 26 -17.52 -1.29 -21.99
N GLY A 27 -16.42 -1.08 -21.26
CA GLY A 27 -15.56 -2.13 -20.74
C GLY A 27 -15.75 -2.13 -19.24
N GLY A 28 -16.37 -3.16 -18.69
CA GLY A 28 -16.69 -3.27 -17.27
C GLY A 28 -15.50 -2.88 -16.41
N GLU A 29 -15.68 -1.80 -15.65
CA GLU A 29 -14.79 -1.37 -14.58
C GLU A 29 -14.77 -2.47 -13.52
N HIS A 30 -13.82 -3.40 -13.67
CA HIS A 30 -13.42 -4.22 -12.54
C HIS A 30 -12.56 -3.33 -11.64
N ASP A 31 -13.23 -2.56 -10.78
CA ASP A 31 -12.60 -1.71 -9.78
C ASP A 31 -11.68 -2.57 -8.88
N PRO A 32 -10.34 -2.47 -8.98
CA PRO A 32 -9.43 -3.32 -8.21
C PRO A 32 -9.30 -2.88 -6.74
N HIS A 33 -10.07 -1.88 -6.28
CA HIS A 33 -9.79 -1.17 -5.04
C HIS A 33 -10.68 -1.50 -3.83
N HIS A 34 -11.55 -2.52 -3.91
CA HIS A 34 -12.42 -2.88 -2.77
C HIS A 34 -11.72 -3.60 -1.59
N PHE A 35 -10.40 -3.87 -1.64
CA PHE A 35 -9.71 -4.59 -0.57
C PHE A 35 -9.28 -3.75 0.65
N ARG A 36 -9.59 -2.45 0.72
CA ARG A 36 -9.13 -1.59 1.85
C ARG A 36 -10.23 -0.88 2.64
N GLY A 37 -11.50 -1.11 2.30
CA GLY A 37 -12.67 -0.56 2.99
C GLY A 37 -13.08 -1.29 4.28
N PRO A 38 -13.16 -2.63 4.34
CA PRO A 38 -13.85 -3.31 5.46
C PRO A 38 -12.98 -3.68 6.68
N MET A 39 -11.65 -3.67 6.57
CA MET A 39 -10.80 -4.34 7.57
C MET A 39 -10.76 -3.61 8.93
N ILE A 40 -10.76 -2.27 8.92
CA ILE A 40 -10.72 -1.48 10.15
C ILE A 40 -12.09 -1.42 10.81
N GLU A 41 -13.16 -1.26 10.03
CA GLU A 41 -14.54 -1.27 10.54
C GLU A 41 -14.85 -2.63 11.20
N ARG A 42 -14.51 -3.72 10.50
CA ARG A 42 -14.59 -5.06 11.07
C ARG A 42 -13.76 -5.23 12.34
N MET A 43 -12.54 -4.66 12.40
CA MET A 43 -11.73 -4.73 13.61
C MET A 43 -12.35 -3.92 14.76
N ALA A 44 -12.96 -2.77 14.47
CA ALA A 44 -13.65 -1.96 15.47
C ALA A 44 -14.87 -2.68 16.05
N GLU A 45 -15.61 -3.41 15.21
CA GLU A 45 -16.69 -4.29 15.62
C GLU A 45 -16.16 -5.50 16.41
N GLU A 46 -15.12 -6.19 15.91
CA GLU A 46 -14.51 -7.33 16.60
C GLU A 46 -13.93 -6.96 17.96
N LEU A 47 -13.51 -5.71 18.19
CA LEU A 47 -13.02 -5.22 19.49
C LEU A 47 -14.11 -4.58 20.37
N ASP A 48 -15.36 -4.56 19.92
CA ASP A 48 -16.47 -3.89 20.60
C ASP A 48 -16.11 -2.44 20.97
N LEU A 49 -15.52 -1.69 20.03
CA LEU A 49 -15.10 -0.32 20.30
C LEU A 49 -16.32 0.57 20.60
N THR A 50 -16.19 1.40 21.63
CA THR A 50 -17.17 2.45 21.92
C THR A 50 -17.19 3.50 20.81
N GLU A 51 -18.29 4.25 20.72
CA GLU A 51 -18.41 5.34 19.75
C GLU A 51 -17.30 6.39 19.89
N GLY A 52 -16.86 6.67 21.13
CA GLY A 52 -15.72 7.55 21.40
C GLY A 52 -14.39 7.01 20.84
N GLN A 53 -14.11 5.72 21.06
CA GLN A 53 -12.92 5.06 20.52
C GLN A 53 -12.94 5.02 18.98
N LYS A 54 -14.10 4.74 18.37
CA LYS A 54 -14.28 4.77 16.91
C LYS A 54 -14.04 6.17 16.34
N ALA A 55 -14.58 7.21 16.97
CA ALA A 55 -14.38 8.59 16.57
C ALA A 55 -12.91 8.99 16.62
N GLN A 56 -12.19 8.60 17.68
CA GLN A 56 -10.76 8.87 17.82
C GLN A 56 -9.92 8.15 16.75
N LEU A 57 -10.24 6.90 16.45
CA LEU A 57 -9.59 6.14 15.38
C LEU A 57 -9.82 6.77 14.00
N LYS A 58 -11.05 7.24 13.74
CA LYS A 58 -11.40 7.92 12.49
C LYS A 58 -10.65 9.25 12.34
N ALA A 59 -10.63 10.08 13.39
CA ALA A 59 -9.91 11.36 13.38
C ALA A 59 -8.41 11.16 13.11
N ASN A 60 -7.79 10.16 13.75
CA ASN A 60 -6.39 9.82 13.51
C ASN A 60 -6.13 9.43 12.04
N ARG A 61 -7.01 8.59 11.48
CA ARG A 61 -6.90 8.16 10.08
C ARG A 61 -7.07 9.32 9.10
N GLU A 62 -8.00 10.23 9.37
CA GLU A 62 -8.25 11.41 8.54
C GLU A 62 -7.04 12.36 8.57
N ALA A 63 -6.47 12.61 9.75
CA ALA A 63 -5.27 13.43 9.91
C ALA A 63 -4.07 12.88 9.11
N ASN A 64 -3.97 11.55 8.96
CA ASN A 64 -2.88 10.89 8.24
C ASN A 64 -3.22 10.50 6.78
N ARG A 65 -4.42 10.82 6.30
CA ARG A 65 -4.94 10.33 5.01
C ARG A 65 -4.06 10.71 3.83
N GLU A 66 -3.70 11.99 3.72
CA GLU A 66 -2.90 12.51 2.61
C GLU A 66 -1.46 12.00 2.67
N ALA A 67 -0.84 11.96 3.86
CA ALA A 67 0.48 11.38 4.05
C ALA A 67 0.52 9.89 3.63
N HIS A 68 -0.53 9.13 3.96
CA HIS A 68 -0.65 7.76 3.48
C HIS A 68 -0.87 7.64 1.97
N LYS A 69 -1.60 8.58 1.36
CA LYS A 69 -1.82 8.60 -0.08
C LYS A 69 -0.50 8.87 -0.82
N ALA A 70 0.19 9.94 -0.44
CA ALA A 70 1.48 10.32 -1.02
C ALA A 70 2.49 9.17 -0.93
N ARG A 71 2.67 8.57 0.26
CA ARG A 71 3.59 7.42 0.41
C ARG A 71 3.20 6.21 -0.42
N ARG A 72 1.90 5.95 -0.62
CA ARG A 72 1.45 4.85 -1.49
C ARG A 72 1.78 5.13 -2.95
N GLU A 73 1.62 6.37 -3.40
CA GLU A 73 1.94 6.79 -4.76
C GLU A 73 3.46 6.71 -5.00
N GLU A 74 4.26 7.21 -4.06
CA GLU A 74 5.72 7.11 -4.09
C GLU A 74 6.21 5.66 -4.17
N MET A 75 5.65 4.77 -3.33
CA MET A 75 5.94 3.34 -3.36
C MET A 75 5.54 2.67 -4.69
N ARG A 76 4.46 3.12 -5.34
CA ARG A 76 4.03 2.60 -6.64
C ARG A 76 4.99 3.04 -7.74
N ALA A 77 5.26 4.34 -7.81
CA ALA A 77 6.18 4.92 -8.77
C ALA A 77 7.57 4.28 -8.68
N LEU A 78 8.06 4.01 -7.46
CA LEU A 78 9.37 3.39 -7.29
C LEU A 78 9.41 1.91 -7.72
N HIS A 79 8.33 1.15 -7.51
CA HIS A 79 8.24 -0.21 -8.06
C HIS A 79 8.18 -0.20 -9.59
N GLU A 80 7.49 0.77 -10.19
CA GLU A 80 7.43 0.93 -11.65
C GLU A 80 8.82 1.28 -12.21
N GLN A 81 9.52 2.24 -11.60
CA GLN A 81 10.88 2.59 -11.98
C GLN A 81 11.85 1.41 -11.84
N LEU A 82 11.75 0.64 -10.76
CA LEU A 82 12.60 -0.54 -10.58
C LEU A 82 12.32 -1.60 -11.66
N ARG A 83 11.04 -1.82 -11.99
CA ARG A 83 10.65 -2.75 -13.05
C ARG A 83 11.19 -2.29 -14.40
N GLU A 84 11.00 -1.03 -14.75
CA GLU A 84 11.50 -0.45 -16.01
C GLU A 84 13.03 -0.47 -16.08
N ALA A 85 13.73 -0.19 -14.99
CA ALA A 85 15.19 -0.28 -14.91
C ALA A 85 15.68 -1.71 -15.14
N ILE A 86 14.98 -2.72 -14.61
CA ILE A 86 15.29 -4.13 -14.86
C ILE A 86 15.01 -4.49 -16.32
N ASP A 87 13.83 -4.14 -16.83
CA ASP A 87 13.39 -4.48 -18.19
C ASP A 87 14.27 -3.82 -19.27
N SER A 88 14.80 -2.62 -18.98
CA SER A 88 15.73 -1.89 -19.87
C SER A 88 17.20 -2.29 -19.73
N GLY A 89 17.54 -3.17 -18.77
CA GLY A 89 18.92 -3.59 -18.54
C GLY A 89 19.80 -2.49 -17.95
N ALA A 90 19.26 -1.66 -17.05
CA ALA A 90 19.99 -0.62 -16.35
C ALA A 90 21.20 -1.16 -15.58
N ASP A 91 22.18 -0.29 -15.32
CA ASP A 91 23.39 -0.67 -14.60
C ASP A 91 23.14 -0.97 -13.11
N GLN A 92 24.06 -1.70 -12.50
CA GLN A 92 23.97 -2.08 -11.09
C GLN A 92 23.84 -0.86 -10.17
N ALA A 93 24.53 0.24 -10.48
CA ALA A 93 24.47 1.47 -9.69
C ALA A 93 23.06 2.07 -9.65
N THR A 94 22.33 2.04 -10.78
CA THR A 94 20.93 2.48 -10.85
C THR A 94 20.02 1.58 -10.02
N LEU A 95 20.18 0.26 -10.15
CA LEU A 95 19.39 -0.73 -9.39
C LEU A 95 19.65 -0.61 -7.88
N ASP A 96 20.90 -0.43 -7.47
CA ASP A 96 21.28 -0.27 -6.06
C ASP A 96 20.66 1.01 -5.46
N ARG A 97 20.66 2.11 -6.21
CA ARG A 97 20.03 3.38 -5.78
C ARG A 97 18.53 3.21 -5.59
N LEU A 98 17.83 2.65 -6.59
CA LEU A 98 16.38 2.43 -6.52
C LEU A 98 16.02 1.45 -5.40
N GLY A 99 16.83 0.39 -5.22
CA GLY A 99 16.68 -0.56 -4.12
C GLY A 99 16.86 0.09 -2.74
N ALA A 100 17.85 0.97 -2.60
CA ALA A 100 18.08 1.71 -1.35
C ALA A 100 16.92 2.68 -1.03
N GLU A 101 16.37 3.36 -2.04
CA GLU A 101 15.17 4.20 -1.88
C GLU A 101 13.97 3.36 -1.43
N LEU A 102 13.79 2.18 -2.02
CA LEU A 102 12.70 1.28 -1.67
C LEU A 102 12.83 0.77 -0.24
N GLY A 103 14.05 0.42 0.16
CA GLY A 103 14.37 0.02 1.53
C GLY A 103 14.02 1.10 2.55
N LYS A 104 14.37 2.37 2.27
CA LYS A 104 14.03 3.50 3.15
C LYS A 104 12.52 3.65 3.31
N LEU A 105 11.76 3.59 2.21
CA LEU A 105 10.29 3.69 2.28
C LEU A 105 9.66 2.51 3.02
N GLN A 106 10.21 1.31 2.88
CA GLN A 106 9.74 0.14 3.61
C GLN A 106 9.95 0.30 5.12
N VAL A 107 11.12 0.80 5.55
CA VAL A 107 11.39 1.11 6.97
C VAL A 107 10.43 2.17 7.49
N ALA A 108 10.24 3.27 6.75
CA ALA A 108 9.31 4.34 7.13
C ALA A 108 7.86 3.82 7.29
N LYS A 109 7.44 2.91 6.38
CA LYS A 109 6.14 2.24 6.48
C LYS A 109 6.03 1.37 7.74
N MET A 110 7.07 0.61 8.09
CA MET A 110 7.07 -0.23 9.29
C MET A 110 6.95 0.62 10.57
N GLN A 111 7.73 1.70 10.66
CA GLN A 111 7.66 2.63 11.80
C GLN A 111 6.27 3.25 11.93
N GLU A 112 5.64 3.61 10.81
CA GLU A 112 4.29 4.14 10.81
C GLU A 112 3.26 3.12 11.29
N MET A 113 3.33 1.89 10.78
CA MET A 113 2.42 0.82 11.24
C MET A 113 2.55 0.58 12.75
N HIS A 114 3.77 0.65 13.29
CA HIS A 114 3.99 0.55 14.73
C HIS A 114 3.34 1.71 15.49
N ARG A 115 3.52 2.96 15.04
CA ARG A 115 2.89 4.13 15.67
C ARG A 115 1.36 4.02 15.67
N GLN A 116 0.76 3.61 14.56
CA GLN A 116 -0.69 3.41 14.47
C GLN A 116 -1.18 2.33 15.41
N HIS A 117 -0.42 1.25 15.54
CA HIS A 117 -0.72 0.16 16.45
C HIS A 117 -0.64 0.61 17.92
N GLN A 118 0.37 1.39 18.30
CA GLN A 118 0.46 2.01 19.62
C GLN A 118 -0.70 2.97 19.91
N GLN A 119 -1.10 3.78 18.91
CA GLN A 119 -2.24 4.69 19.05
C GLN A 119 -3.55 3.92 19.25
N LEU A 120 -3.76 2.82 18.52
CA LEU A 120 -4.89 1.93 18.77
C LEU A 120 -4.84 1.38 20.20
N GLU A 121 -3.73 0.77 20.62
CA GLU A 121 -3.63 0.18 21.96
C GLU A 121 -3.82 1.18 23.10
N SER A 122 -3.44 2.45 22.88
CA SER A 122 -3.60 3.51 23.88
C SER A 122 -5.06 3.87 24.17
N ILE A 123 -5.98 3.54 23.26
CA ILE A 123 -7.41 3.84 23.43
C ILE A 123 -8.21 2.61 23.87
N LEU A 124 -7.61 1.42 23.96
CA LEU A 124 -8.28 0.18 24.34
C LEU A 124 -8.25 -0.05 25.85
N THR A 125 -9.31 -0.69 26.37
CA THR A 125 -9.28 -1.28 27.72
C THR A 125 -8.39 -2.53 27.75
N ASP A 126 -8.05 -3.02 28.93
CA ASP A 126 -7.20 -4.20 29.06
C ASP A 126 -7.89 -5.48 28.54
N GLU A 127 -9.22 -5.58 28.69
CA GLU A 127 -10.01 -6.66 28.10
C GLU A 127 -9.99 -6.60 26.57
N GLN A 128 -10.10 -5.40 25.99
CA GLN A 128 -10.01 -5.21 24.54
C GLN A 128 -8.62 -5.51 23.99
N LYS A 129 -7.54 -5.21 24.75
CA LYS A 129 -6.17 -5.60 24.38
C LYS A 129 -6.00 -7.12 24.39
N ALA A 130 -6.54 -7.81 25.40
CA ALA A 130 -6.53 -9.27 25.45
C ALA A 130 -7.26 -9.87 24.24
N LYS A 131 -8.43 -9.31 23.88
CA LYS A 131 -9.19 -9.70 22.69
C LYS A 131 -8.40 -9.44 21.40
N LEU A 132 -7.71 -8.30 21.31
CA LEU A 132 -6.84 -7.97 20.18
C LEU A 132 -5.72 -9.01 19.99
N GLU A 133 -5.07 -9.44 21.07
CA GLU A 133 -4.02 -10.47 21.01
C GLU A 133 -4.58 -11.84 20.57
N GLN A 134 -5.75 -12.22 21.05
CA GLN A 134 -6.43 -13.43 20.58
C GLN A 134 -6.70 -13.37 19.07
N LEU A 135 -7.31 -12.28 18.59
CA LEU A 135 -7.62 -12.08 17.17
C LEU A 135 -6.36 -12.10 16.30
N LYS A 136 -5.24 -11.55 16.80
CA LYS A 136 -3.92 -11.61 16.14
C LYS A 136 -3.43 -13.06 16.02
N SER A 137 -3.55 -13.86 17.08
CA SER A 137 -3.14 -15.27 17.08
C SER A 137 -3.95 -16.08 16.07
N GLU A 138 -5.27 -15.98 16.10
CA GLU A 138 -6.15 -16.71 15.18
C GLU A 138 -5.88 -16.30 13.71
N ARG A 139 -5.65 -15.01 13.46
CA ARG A 139 -5.29 -14.52 12.12
C ARG A 139 -3.97 -15.10 11.64
N LYS A 140 -2.99 -15.26 12.53
CA LYS A 140 -1.69 -15.87 12.23
C LYS A 140 -1.84 -17.35 11.88
N GLU A 141 -2.70 -18.08 12.58
CA GLU A 141 -3.01 -19.49 12.30
C GLU A 141 -3.69 -19.65 10.95
N ARG A 142 -4.77 -18.90 10.69
CA ARG A 142 -5.43 -18.87 9.38
C ARG A 142 -4.44 -18.57 8.25
N TRP A 143 -3.55 -17.60 8.46
CA TRP A 143 -2.52 -17.26 7.46
C TRP A 143 -1.57 -18.44 7.19
N LYS A 144 -1.14 -19.17 8.22
CA LYS A 144 -0.31 -20.38 8.06
C LYS A 144 -1.05 -21.46 7.26
N GLU A 145 -2.31 -21.73 7.57
CA GLU A 145 -3.13 -22.71 6.85
C GLU A 145 -3.31 -22.33 5.37
N HIS A 146 -3.65 -21.06 5.09
CA HIS A 146 -3.79 -20.57 3.72
C HIS A 146 -2.47 -20.70 2.94
N ARG A 147 -1.33 -20.47 3.60
CA ARG A 147 -0.01 -20.66 3.00
C ARG A 147 0.26 -22.14 2.68
N GLN A 148 -0.06 -23.06 3.59
CA GLN A 148 0.07 -24.51 3.39
C GLN A 148 -0.79 -25.00 2.23
N LYS A 149 -2.09 -24.68 2.24
CA LYS A 149 -3.02 -25.01 1.14
C LYS A 149 -2.53 -24.49 -0.22
N ARG A 150 -1.92 -23.30 -0.26
CA ARG A 150 -1.33 -22.75 -1.50
C ARG A 150 -0.04 -23.48 -1.91
N ALA A 151 0.73 -24.02 -0.97
CA ALA A 151 1.89 -24.84 -1.28
C ALA A 151 1.47 -26.20 -1.87
N GLU A 152 0.52 -26.88 -1.23
CA GLU A 152 -0.05 -28.16 -1.68
C GLU A 152 -0.65 -28.06 -3.08
N ARG A 153 -1.48 -27.03 -3.34
CA ARG A 153 -2.04 -26.80 -4.69
C ARG A 153 -0.97 -26.60 -5.76
N ARG A 154 0.17 -26.02 -5.42
CA ARG A 154 1.28 -25.84 -6.37
C ARG A 154 2.03 -27.14 -6.64
N GLN A 155 2.12 -28.03 -5.66
CA GLN A 155 2.71 -29.36 -5.82
C GLN A 155 1.81 -30.29 -6.65
N GLN A 156 0.48 -30.15 -6.54
CA GLN A 156 -0.48 -30.95 -7.32
C GLN A 156 -0.61 -30.50 -8.78
N GLN A 157 -0.10 -29.31 -9.14
CA GLN A 157 -0.13 -28.75 -10.49
C GLN A 157 1.20 -28.95 -11.25
N GLN A 158 2.15 -29.67 -10.66
CA GLN A 158 3.43 -30.08 -11.26
C GLN A 158 3.40 -31.57 -11.57
#